data_AF-A0A952Q1R1-F1
#
_entry.id   AF-A0A952Q1R1-F1
#
_cell.length_a   1.000
_cell.length_b   1.000
_cell.length_c   1.000
_cell.angle_alpha   90.00
_cell.angle_beta   90.00
_cell.angle_gamma   90.00
#
_symmetry.space_group_name_H-M   'P 1'
#
loop_
_entity.id
_entity.type
_entity.pdbx_description
1 polymer ?
#
loop_
_entity_poly.entity_id
_entity_poly.type
_entity_poly.pdbx_seq_one_letter_code
_entity_poly.pdbx_strand_id
1 'polypeptide(L)'
;MESRAIAPQRLGVIAPIITAMIVIFATLTLLAGLPPADKLASFWFGIAVLIVVTSGIGLASWHLLLRPLPATRTATKTVVIGARTRNIIALFLTLSTLSIGVAGVWDEIWHSKYGIPFGEDFFWRPHLMLYFSFLTLIVLGGWSWWMIMMRGQGTLQQRFHANPLLGVSFFAGAFTIYAVGADPIWHRLYGSDIAPWSVPHLLILTMILVMSMLAIAYHNSLMPTREWRLGLSFAWRDVLIAFVLVGALIDYMLIFTIQWYAASPATVNRQFTQVMGYPDWLLAVFITFLAALFGTLALEGTRRIGTATLVGVLSFGVRYLLDHGFAGVRDGTTPLLLIVPLMLTLDICYAVFIQRTHKVPALWIAPLIVAVVFGVLGYPLVAALFPFLPVTLMNIPARIIASAITAAGAIWLVRSLLGMSTASSVETASTELTGTAKWSNALVYVAFGVLLVFFIVTATPPA
;
A
#
# COMPACT_ATOMS: atom_id res chain seq x y z
N MET A 1 -18.62 -19.15 -27.57
CA MET A 1 -17.69 -18.51 -26.62
C MET A 1 -16.55 -19.48 -26.37
N GLU A 2 -15.45 -19.34 -27.12
CA GLU A 2 -14.24 -20.10 -26.81
C GLU A 2 -13.73 -19.63 -25.46
N SER A 3 -13.72 -20.55 -24.49
CA SER A 3 -12.96 -20.42 -23.26
C SER A 3 -11.52 -20.12 -23.68
N ARG A 4 -11.11 -18.84 -23.64
CA ARG A 4 -9.70 -18.47 -23.74
C ARG A 4 -9.02 -19.17 -22.56
N ALA A 5 -8.43 -20.33 -22.84
CA ALA A 5 -7.62 -21.05 -21.89
C ALA A 5 -6.65 -20.04 -21.30
N ILE A 6 -6.76 -19.81 -20.00
CA ILE A 6 -5.89 -18.89 -19.27
C ILE A 6 -4.49 -19.47 -19.43
N ALA A 7 -3.70 -18.86 -20.32
CA ALA A 7 -2.46 -19.43 -20.81
C ALA A 7 -1.48 -19.77 -19.66
N PRO A 8 -0.62 -20.79 -19.84
CA PRO A 8 0.44 -21.18 -18.88
C PRO A 8 1.46 -20.06 -18.55
N GLN A 9 1.34 -18.87 -19.15
CA GLN A 9 2.19 -17.70 -18.90
C GLN A 9 2.18 -17.18 -17.45
N ARG A 10 1.20 -17.55 -16.61
CA ARG A 10 1.12 -17.00 -15.23
C ARG A 10 2.16 -17.56 -14.26
N LEU A 11 2.66 -18.79 -14.46
CA LEU A 11 3.71 -19.36 -13.60
C LEU A 11 5.04 -18.63 -13.75
N GLY A 12 5.35 -18.13 -14.96
CA GLY A 12 6.57 -17.37 -15.22
C GLY A 12 6.62 -16.00 -14.52
N VAL A 13 5.49 -15.47 -14.05
CA VAL A 13 5.41 -14.17 -13.37
C VAL A 13 5.58 -14.30 -11.85
N ILE A 14 5.06 -15.37 -11.26
CA ILE A 14 5.00 -15.54 -9.80
C ILE A 14 6.40 -15.77 -9.20
N ALA A 15 7.22 -16.63 -9.82
CA ALA A 15 8.55 -16.92 -9.30
C ALA A 15 9.44 -15.65 -9.25
N PRO A 16 9.52 -14.81 -10.31
CA PRO A 16 10.21 -13.53 -10.23
C PRO A 16 9.68 -12.57 -9.15
N ILE A 17 8.35 -12.50 -8.93
CA ILE A 17 7.79 -11.67 -7.83
C ILE A 17 8.33 -12.15 -6.49
N ILE A 18 8.24 -13.45 -6.22
CA ILE A 18 8.69 -14.03 -4.95
C ILE A 18 10.19 -13.80 -4.75
N THR A 19 11.01 -14.07 -5.77
CA THR A 19 12.45 -13.83 -5.72
C THR A 19 12.76 -12.35 -5.46
N ALA A 20 12.10 -11.43 -6.16
CA ALA A 20 12.29 -10.00 -5.95
C ALA A 20 11.91 -9.57 -4.53
N MET A 21 10.78 -10.05 -4.00
CA MET A 21 10.36 -9.75 -2.62
C MET A 21 11.36 -10.27 -1.60
N ILE A 22 11.88 -11.49 -1.77
CA ILE A 22 12.91 -12.05 -0.87
C ILE A 22 14.17 -11.20 -0.89
N VAL A 23 14.66 -10.83 -2.08
CA VAL A 23 15.86 -9.98 -2.22
C VAL A 23 15.64 -8.61 -1.61
N ILE A 24 14.48 -7.98 -1.84
CA ILE A 24 14.13 -6.67 -1.27
C ILE A 24 14.08 -6.76 0.25
N PHE A 25 13.36 -7.73 0.81
CA PHE A 25 13.26 -7.90 2.27
C PHE A 25 14.61 -8.20 2.91
N ALA A 26 15.43 -9.08 2.30
CA ALA A 26 16.78 -9.33 2.79
C ALA A 26 17.64 -8.07 2.76
N THR A 27 17.59 -7.31 1.65
CA THR A 27 18.36 -6.06 1.51
C THR A 27 17.93 -5.01 2.53
N LEU A 28 16.62 -4.77 2.67
CA LEU A 28 16.09 -3.81 3.64
C LEU A 28 16.39 -4.22 5.08
N THR A 29 16.32 -5.52 5.39
CA THR A 29 16.68 -6.05 6.72
C THR A 29 18.18 -5.84 7.00
N LEU A 30 19.04 -6.08 6.01
CA LEU A 30 20.48 -5.85 6.17
C LEU A 30 20.81 -4.37 6.33
N LEU A 31 20.14 -3.49 5.58
CA LEU A 31 20.28 -2.03 5.72
C LEU A 31 19.70 -1.52 7.04
N ALA A 32 18.65 -2.16 7.55
CA ALA A 32 18.08 -1.84 8.85
C ALA A 32 19.06 -2.12 9.99
N GLY A 33 19.99 -3.07 9.80
CA GLY A 33 20.96 -3.51 10.79
C GLY A 33 20.52 -4.77 11.53
N LEU A 34 21.49 -5.47 12.12
CA LEU A 34 21.26 -6.67 12.92
C LEU A 34 21.15 -6.32 14.41
N PRO A 35 20.36 -7.08 15.19
CA PRO A 35 20.33 -6.91 16.64
C PRO A 35 21.66 -7.31 17.28
N PRO A 36 21.87 -6.97 18.58
CA PRO A 36 23.03 -7.41 19.34
C PRO A 36 23.29 -8.93 19.25
N ALA A 37 24.55 -9.34 19.39
CA ALA A 37 24.98 -10.73 19.16
C ALA A 37 24.25 -11.75 20.05
N ASP A 38 23.90 -11.38 21.28
CA ASP A 38 23.13 -12.20 22.23
C ASP A 38 21.67 -12.43 21.81
N LYS A 39 21.13 -11.61 20.91
CA LYS A 39 19.78 -11.72 20.35
C LYS A 39 19.73 -12.33 18.95
N LEU A 40 20.89 -12.58 18.33
CA LEU A 40 20.98 -12.98 16.93
C LEU A 40 20.31 -14.34 16.64
N ALA A 41 20.47 -15.32 17.54
CA ALA A 41 19.84 -16.64 17.38
C ALA A 41 18.30 -16.54 17.42
N SER A 42 17.76 -15.83 18.40
CA SER A 42 16.32 -15.59 18.50
C SER A 42 15.81 -14.81 17.30
N PHE A 43 16.57 -13.84 16.78
CA PHE A 43 16.22 -13.06 15.60
C PHE A 43 16.05 -13.96 14.37
N TRP A 44 17.04 -14.82 14.10
CA TRP A 44 16.94 -15.76 12.97
C TRP A 44 15.80 -16.77 13.13
N PHE A 45 15.52 -17.19 14.36
CA PHE A 45 14.33 -18.01 14.63
C PHE A 45 13.04 -17.25 14.30
N GLY A 46 12.92 -15.99 14.71
CA GLY A 46 11.79 -15.12 14.36
C GLY A 46 11.63 -15.00 12.85
N ILE A 47 12.71 -14.64 12.14
CA ILE A 47 12.73 -14.59 10.67
C ILE A 47 12.27 -15.92 10.05
N ALA A 48 12.76 -17.06 10.54
CA ALA A 48 12.37 -18.38 10.04
C ALA A 48 10.87 -18.64 10.23
N VAL A 49 10.32 -18.36 11.42
CA VAL A 49 8.87 -18.46 11.69
C VAL A 49 8.10 -17.54 10.73
N LEU A 50 8.57 -16.30 10.54
CA LEU A 50 7.89 -15.35 9.67
C LEU A 50 7.86 -15.84 8.21
N ILE A 51 8.98 -16.39 7.73
CA ILE A 51 9.09 -16.99 6.39
C ILE A 51 8.14 -18.18 6.26
N VAL A 52 8.11 -19.08 7.23
CA VAL A 52 7.26 -20.29 7.19
C VAL A 52 5.78 -19.91 7.13
N VAL A 53 5.31 -19.01 7.99
CA VAL A 53 3.90 -18.61 8.03
C VAL A 53 3.52 -17.85 6.75
N THR A 54 4.33 -16.88 6.33
CA THR A 54 4.09 -16.10 5.11
C THR A 54 4.10 -16.99 3.87
N SER A 55 5.04 -17.94 3.78
CA SER A 55 5.10 -18.92 2.68
C SER A 55 3.91 -19.87 2.71
N GLY A 56 3.45 -20.30 3.89
CA GLY A 56 2.25 -21.14 4.03
C GLY A 56 0.99 -20.43 3.50
N ILE A 57 0.78 -19.18 3.87
CA ILE A 57 -0.32 -18.35 3.36
C ILE A 57 -0.18 -18.13 1.84
N GLY A 58 1.03 -17.83 1.37
CA GLY A 58 1.32 -17.64 -0.06
C GLY A 58 1.07 -18.89 -0.89
N LEU A 59 1.52 -20.06 -0.42
CA LEU A 59 1.30 -21.36 -1.07
C LEU A 59 -0.19 -21.75 -1.06
N ALA A 60 -0.90 -21.50 0.04
CA ALA A 60 -2.35 -21.73 0.11
C ALA A 60 -3.10 -20.80 -0.86
N SER A 61 -2.72 -19.52 -0.92
CA SER A 61 -3.27 -18.54 -1.86
C SER A 61 -3.02 -18.96 -3.30
N TRP A 62 -1.78 -19.34 -3.62
CA TRP A 62 -1.42 -19.85 -4.95
C TRP A 62 -2.25 -21.08 -5.30
N HIS A 63 -2.32 -22.07 -4.41
CA HIS A 63 -3.03 -23.31 -4.65
C HIS A 63 -4.54 -23.10 -4.87
N LEU A 64 -5.16 -22.24 -4.05
CA LEU A 64 -6.60 -22.05 -4.03
C LEU A 64 -7.11 -20.99 -5.01
N LEU A 65 -6.29 -20.01 -5.40
CA LEU A 65 -6.71 -18.90 -6.28
C LEU A 65 -6.03 -18.85 -7.64
N LEU A 66 -4.76 -19.24 -7.73
CA LEU A 66 -3.93 -18.97 -8.90
C LEU A 66 -3.62 -20.23 -9.71
N ARG A 67 -3.50 -21.39 -9.06
CA ARG A 67 -3.23 -22.66 -9.72
C ARG A 67 -4.41 -22.99 -10.63
N PRO A 68 -4.18 -23.28 -11.92
CA PRO A 68 -5.25 -23.70 -12.83
C PRO A 68 -6.01 -24.91 -12.29
N LEU A 69 -7.32 -24.95 -12.51
CA LEU A 69 -8.13 -26.14 -12.25
C LEU A 69 -7.69 -27.27 -13.22
N PRO A 70 -7.75 -28.55 -12.79
CA PRO A 70 -7.56 -29.67 -13.71
C PRO A 70 -8.47 -29.54 -14.93
N ALA A 71 -8.02 -29.94 -16.12
CA ALA A 71 -8.79 -29.81 -17.36
C ALA A 71 -10.18 -30.48 -17.30
N THR A 72 -10.36 -31.46 -16.41
CA THR A 72 -11.61 -32.17 -16.16
C THR A 72 -12.60 -31.41 -15.25
N ARG A 73 -12.21 -30.25 -14.70
CA ARG A 73 -13.01 -29.46 -13.76
C ARG A 73 -13.15 -28.02 -14.25
N THR A 74 -14.38 -27.54 -14.29
CA THR A 74 -14.69 -26.13 -14.49
C THR A 74 -14.90 -25.43 -13.15
N ALA A 75 -14.77 -24.10 -13.14
CA ALA A 75 -15.23 -23.30 -12.02
C ALA A 75 -16.74 -23.57 -11.80
N THR A 76 -17.15 -23.67 -10.54
CA THR A 76 -18.56 -23.84 -10.19
C THR A 76 -19.30 -22.50 -10.33
N LYS A 77 -20.63 -22.54 -10.14
CA LYS A 77 -21.46 -21.32 -10.18
C LYS A 77 -20.87 -20.26 -9.26
N THR A 78 -20.62 -19.08 -9.83
CA THR A 78 -20.08 -17.90 -9.14
C THR A 78 -20.85 -17.61 -7.85
N VAL A 79 -20.14 -17.45 -6.73
CA VAL A 79 -20.75 -17.00 -5.47
C VAL A 79 -21.09 -15.52 -5.63
N VAL A 80 -22.36 -15.23 -5.92
CA VAL A 80 -22.81 -13.85 -6.17
C VAL A 80 -22.98 -13.10 -4.85
N ILE A 81 -22.33 -11.95 -4.75
CA ILE A 81 -22.56 -10.94 -3.71
C ILE A 81 -23.23 -9.72 -4.34
N GLY A 82 -24.28 -9.20 -3.70
CA GLY A 82 -25.05 -8.08 -4.23
C GLY A 82 -24.27 -6.77 -4.24
N ALA A 83 -24.69 -5.82 -5.09
CA ALA A 83 -24.06 -4.50 -5.20
C ALA A 83 -24.03 -3.73 -3.86
N ARG A 84 -25.09 -3.86 -3.05
CA ARG A 84 -25.14 -3.27 -1.70
C ARG A 84 -24.01 -3.80 -0.80
N THR A 85 -23.82 -5.12 -0.76
CA THR A 85 -22.76 -5.75 0.04
C THR A 85 -21.38 -5.32 -0.43
N ARG A 86 -21.12 -5.34 -1.75
CA ARG A 86 -19.87 -4.84 -2.33
C ARG A 86 -19.61 -3.39 -1.97
N ASN A 87 -20.64 -2.54 -1.99
CA ASN A 87 -20.51 -1.14 -1.64
C ASN A 87 -20.18 -0.94 -0.16
N ILE A 88 -20.81 -1.71 0.73
CA ILE A 88 -20.48 -1.70 2.17
C ILE A 88 -19.03 -2.13 2.38
N ILE A 89 -18.57 -3.20 1.74
CA ILE A 89 -17.18 -3.66 1.84
C ILE A 89 -16.21 -2.58 1.34
N ALA A 90 -16.47 -2.00 0.16
CA ALA A 90 -15.66 -0.92 -0.40
C ALA A 90 -15.56 0.30 0.54
N LEU A 91 -16.69 0.68 1.13
CA LEU A 91 -16.78 1.77 2.11
C LEU A 91 -15.91 1.49 3.33
N PHE A 92 -16.09 0.34 4.00
CA PHE A 92 -15.31 -0.02 5.18
C PHE A 92 -13.81 -0.14 4.89
N LEU A 93 -13.42 -0.70 3.74
CA LEU A 93 -12.01 -0.76 3.34
C LEU A 93 -11.43 0.64 3.07
N THR A 94 -12.22 1.57 2.54
CA THR A 94 -11.80 2.98 2.39
C THR A 94 -11.61 3.66 3.75
N LEU A 95 -12.56 3.47 4.67
CA LEU A 95 -12.45 4.04 6.01
C LEU A 95 -11.25 3.43 6.76
N SER A 96 -11.02 2.13 6.62
CA SER A 96 -9.89 1.42 7.22
C SER A 96 -8.54 1.92 6.66
N THR A 97 -8.40 2.06 5.34
CA THR A 97 -7.17 2.58 4.71
C THR A 97 -6.87 4.03 5.08
N LEU A 98 -7.89 4.88 5.17
CA LEU A 98 -7.72 6.24 5.72
C LEU A 98 -7.35 6.21 7.21
N SER A 99 -7.98 5.31 7.96
CA SER A 99 -7.76 5.21 9.40
C SER A 99 -6.33 4.82 9.72
N ILE A 100 -5.81 3.81 9.03
CA ILE A 100 -4.44 3.35 9.29
C ILE A 100 -3.42 4.45 8.98
N GLY A 101 -3.58 5.20 7.89
CA GLY A 101 -2.69 6.30 7.50
C GLY A 101 -2.67 7.45 8.50
N VAL A 102 -3.83 7.86 8.99
CA VAL A 102 -3.93 8.90 10.03
C VAL A 102 -3.37 8.40 11.36
N ALA A 103 -3.73 7.17 11.75
CA ALA A 103 -3.33 6.59 13.02
C ALA A 103 -1.83 6.30 13.08
N GLY A 104 -1.20 5.84 12.00
CA GLY A 104 0.24 5.58 11.96
C GLY A 104 1.07 6.85 12.16
N VAL A 105 0.69 7.96 11.51
CA VAL A 105 1.35 9.26 11.73
C VAL A 105 1.13 9.76 13.16
N TRP A 106 -0.10 9.66 13.64
CA TRP A 106 -0.44 10.06 14.99
C TRP A 106 0.36 9.26 16.04
N ASP A 107 0.43 7.94 15.86
CA ASP A 107 1.18 7.02 16.69
C ASP A 107 2.66 7.40 16.77
N GLU A 108 3.28 7.62 15.61
CA GLU A 108 4.69 8.01 15.55
C GLU A 108 4.96 9.35 16.25
N ILE A 109 4.09 10.35 16.05
CA ILE A 109 4.22 11.64 16.71
C ILE A 109 4.15 11.47 18.23
N TRP A 110 3.26 10.62 18.73
CA TRP A 110 3.12 10.36 20.15
C TRP A 110 4.32 9.60 20.73
N HIS A 111 4.81 8.56 20.06
CA HIS A 111 6.04 7.89 20.48
C HIS A 111 7.24 8.85 20.50
N SER A 112 7.38 9.68 19.47
CA SER A 112 8.46 10.67 19.38
C SER A 112 8.36 11.75 20.46
N LYS A 113 7.15 12.10 20.91
CA LYS A 113 6.92 13.17 21.89
C LYS A 113 6.97 12.68 23.33
N TYR A 114 6.40 11.52 23.63
CA TYR A 114 6.24 11.01 25.00
C TYR A 114 7.25 9.94 25.38
N GLY A 115 7.96 9.34 24.41
CA GLY A 115 9.07 8.40 24.68
C GLY A 115 8.65 7.09 25.34
N ILE A 116 7.36 6.74 25.30
CA ILE A 116 6.85 5.51 25.91
C ILE A 116 7.23 4.31 25.03
N PRO A 117 7.75 3.22 25.63
CA PRO A 117 8.13 2.01 24.89
C PRO A 117 6.93 1.31 24.23
N PHE A 118 7.19 0.67 23.09
CA PHE A 118 6.22 -0.21 22.43
C PHE A 118 5.72 -1.31 23.37
N GLY A 119 4.40 -1.50 23.42
CA GLY A 119 3.73 -2.52 24.21
C GLY A 119 3.10 -2.04 25.53
N GLU A 120 3.52 -0.89 26.05
CA GLU A 120 2.83 -0.19 27.16
C GLU A 120 1.71 0.74 26.66
N ASP A 121 1.64 0.92 25.36
CA ASP A 121 0.79 1.79 24.57
C ASP A 121 -0.48 1.10 24.04
N PHE A 122 -0.78 -0.13 24.47
CA PHE A 122 -1.82 -0.97 23.85
C PHE A 122 -3.18 -0.27 23.71
N PHE A 123 -3.56 0.56 24.69
CA PHE A 123 -4.83 1.29 24.71
C PHE A 123 -4.72 2.76 24.27
N TRP A 124 -3.60 3.14 23.65
CA TRP A 124 -3.46 4.46 23.09
C TRP A 124 -4.50 4.73 22.02
N ARG A 125 -4.91 6.00 21.94
CA ARG A 125 -5.90 6.45 20.99
C ARG A 125 -5.50 6.15 19.52
N PRO A 126 -4.28 6.43 19.05
CA PRO A 126 -3.85 5.99 17.71
C PRO A 126 -3.99 4.47 17.52
N HIS A 127 -3.60 3.66 18.50
CA HIS A 127 -3.71 2.21 18.44
C HIS A 127 -5.14 1.70 18.28
N LEU A 128 -6.11 2.27 19.01
CA LEU A 128 -7.52 1.91 18.83
C LEU A 128 -8.01 2.14 17.39
N MET A 129 -7.48 3.16 16.72
CA MET A 129 -7.79 3.47 15.32
C MET A 129 -7.04 2.54 14.33
N LEU A 130 -5.80 2.13 14.64
CA LEU A 130 -5.13 1.03 13.94
C LEU A 130 -5.94 -0.28 14.05
N TYR A 131 -6.42 -0.60 15.26
CA TYR A 131 -7.20 -1.81 15.52
C TYR A 131 -8.51 -1.84 14.76
N PHE A 132 -9.19 -0.70 14.60
CA PHE A 132 -10.37 -0.62 13.71
C PHE A 132 -10.02 -1.06 12.29
N SER A 133 -8.86 -0.63 11.79
CA SER A 133 -8.40 -0.93 10.44
C SER A 133 -8.09 -2.42 10.27
N PHE A 134 -7.35 -3.00 11.23
CA PHE A 134 -7.03 -4.42 11.26
C PHE A 134 -8.27 -5.30 11.41
N LEU A 135 -9.14 -4.96 12.37
CA LEU A 135 -10.38 -5.70 12.63
C LEU A 135 -11.29 -5.71 11.41
N THR A 136 -11.38 -4.59 10.68
CA THR A 136 -12.15 -4.53 9.43
C THR A 136 -11.72 -5.61 8.44
N LEU A 137 -10.41 -5.79 8.24
CA LEU A 137 -9.88 -6.77 7.31
C LEU A 137 -10.02 -8.21 7.83
N ILE A 138 -9.86 -8.43 9.14
CA ILE A 138 -10.09 -9.73 9.79
C ILE A 138 -11.56 -10.16 9.65
N VAL A 139 -12.50 -9.28 9.99
CA VAL A 139 -13.95 -9.54 9.88
C VAL A 139 -14.35 -9.81 8.44
N LEU A 140 -13.84 -9.00 7.50
CA LEU A 140 -14.07 -9.24 6.07
C LEU A 140 -13.52 -10.59 5.63
N GLY A 141 -12.33 -10.98 6.09
CA GLY A 141 -11.71 -12.26 5.76
C GLY A 141 -12.52 -13.44 6.29
N GLY A 142 -12.95 -13.39 7.57
CA GLY A 142 -13.80 -14.41 8.18
C GLY A 142 -15.17 -14.52 7.50
N TRP A 143 -15.80 -13.39 7.18
CA TRP A 143 -17.05 -13.38 6.42
C TRP A 143 -16.89 -13.94 5.01
N SER A 144 -15.77 -13.63 4.34
CA SER A 144 -15.47 -14.15 3.00
C SER A 144 -15.28 -15.65 3.01
N TRP A 145 -14.55 -16.20 3.99
CA TRP A 145 -14.43 -17.63 4.22
C TRP A 145 -15.79 -18.30 4.39
N TRP A 146 -16.62 -17.75 5.29
CA TRP A 146 -17.97 -18.24 5.54
C TRP A 146 -18.81 -18.28 4.26
N MET A 147 -18.78 -17.22 3.45
CA MET A 147 -19.50 -17.14 2.18
C MET A 147 -19.03 -18.20 1.17
N ILE A 148 -17.72 -18.38 1.02
CA ILE A 148 -17.15 -19.39 0.13
C ILE A 148 -17.53 -20.80 0.61
N MET A 149 -17.51 -21.06 1.92
CA MET A 149 -17.81 -22.38 2.47
C MET A 149 -19.29 -22.74 2.40
N MET A 150 -20.18 -21.78 2.71
CA MET A 150 -21.62 -22.05 2.81
C MET A 150 -22.35 -21.95 1.47
N ARG A 151 -21.83 -21.15 0.53
CA ARG A 151 -22.50 -20.92 -0.77
C ARG A 151 -21.73 -21.47 -1.97
N GLY A 152 -20.44 -21.77 -1.80
CA GLY A 152 -19.63 -22.37 -2.86
C GLY A 152 -19.96 -23.84 -3.05
N GLN A 153 -19.91 -24.30 -4.30
CA GLN A 153 -20.09 -25.70 -4.67
C GLN A 153 -18.79 -26.32 -5.17
N GLY A 154 -18.70 -27.64 -5.11
CA GLY A 154 -17.53 -28.41 -5.57
C GLY A 154 -16.38 -28.44 -4.57
N THR A 155 -15.18 -28.71 -5.08
CA THR A 155 -13.94 -28.78 -4.30
C THR A 155 -13.51 -27.42 -3.75
N LEU A 156 -12.68 -27.40 -2.70
CA LEU A 156 -12.22 -26.15 -2.08
C LEU A 156 -11.63 -25.16 -3.10
N GLN A 157 -10.77 -25.65 -4.00
CA GLN A 157 -10.19 -24.84 -5.08
C GLN A 157 -11.28 -24.27 -6.01
N GLN A 158 -12.26 -25.07 -6.44
CA GLN A 158 -13.36 -24.56 -7.27
C GLN A 158 -14.16 -23.46 -6.59
N ARG A 159 -14.39 -23.55 -5.27
CA ARG A 159 -15.11 -22.53 -4.50
C ARG A 159 -14.37 -21.20 -4.46
N PHE A 160 -13.05 -21.23 -4.28
CA PHE A 160 -12.22 -20.02 -4.31
C PHE A 160 -12.13 -19.41 -5.71
N HIS A 161 -12.05 -20.24 -6.76
CA HIS A 161 -12.10 -19.78 -8.15
C HIS A 161 -13.47 -19.21 -8.54
N ALA A 162 -14.56 -19.63 -7.90
CA ALA A 162 -15.91 -19.12 -8.16
C ALA A 162 -16.08 -17.66 -7.71
N ASN A 163 -15.27 -17.15 -6.78
CA ASN A 163 -15.23 -15.71 -6.47
C ASN A 163 -13.84 -15.31 -5.92
N PRO A 164 -12.88 -14.99 -6.81
CA PRO A 164 -11.51 -14.69 -6.40
C PRO A 164 -11.41 -13.49 -5.46
N LEU A 165 -12.32 -12.51 -5.58
CA LEU A 165 -12.30 -11.32 -4.73
C LEU A 165 -12.58 -11.67 -3.26
N LEU A 166 -13.53 -12.57 -3.00
CA LEU A 166 -13.75 -13.11 -1.65
C LEU A 166 -12.56 -13.94 -1.17
N GLY A 167 -11.96 -14.75 -2.05
CA GLY A 167 -10.82 -15.56 -1.66
C GLY A 167 -9.58 -14.72 -1.30
N VAL A 168 -9.27 -13.66 -2.06
CA VAL A 168 -8.21 -12.71 -1.69
C VAL A 168 -8.54 -12.00 -0.38
N SER A 169 -9.82 -11.64 -0.17
CA SER A 169 -10.26 -11.02 1.09
C SER A 169 -10.06 -11.94 2.30
N PHE A 170 -10.31 -13.25 2.15
CA PHE A 170 -10.01 -14.26 3.17
C PHE A 170 -8.52 -14.29 3.51
N PHE A 171 -7.65 -14.44 2.50
CA PHE A 171 -6.21 -14.51 2.75
C PHE A 171 -5.63 -13.20 3.30
N ALA A 172 -6.17 -12.05 2.88
CA ALA A 172 -5.79 -10.76 3.45
C ALA A 172 -6.15 -10.68 4.94
N GLY A 173 -7.35 -11.11 5.34
CA GLY A 173 -7.74 -11.18 6.75
C GLY A 173 -6.90 -12.17 7.57
N ALA A 174 -6.62 -13.37 7.02
CA ALA A 174 -5.75 -14.36 7.67
C ALA A 174 -4.32 -13.83 7.85
N PHE A 175 -3.79 -13.16 6.83
CA PHE A 175 -2.48 -12.51 6.88
C PHE A 175 -2.44 -11.36 7.90
N THR A 176 -3.54 -10.62 8.04
CA THR A 176 -3.67 -9.53 9.02
C THR A 176 -3.55 -10.03 10.46
N ILE A 177 -4.23 -11.14 10.81
CA ILE A 177 -4.15 -11.74 12.16
C ILE A 177 -2.69 -12.00 12.53
N TYR A 178 -1.94 -12.54 11.57
CA TYR A 178 -0.54 -12.86 11.75
C TYR A 178 0.35 -11.60 11.78
N ALA A 179 0.20 -10.67 10.83
CA ALA A 179 1.02 -9.47 10.73
C ALA A 179 0.91 -8.56 11.96
N VAL A 180 -0.31 -8.37 12.48
CA VAL A 180 -0.57 -7.53 13.66
C VAL A 180 0.02 -8.15 14.93
N GLY A 181 0.00 -9.48 15.05
CA GLY A 181 0.63 -10.17 16.19
C GLY A 181 2.16 -10.20 16.10
N ALA A 182 2.73 -10.19 14.89
CA ALA A 182 4.16 -10.32 14.67
C ALA A 182 4.95 -9.13 15.24
N ASP A 183 4.42 -7.92 15.14
CA ASP A 183 5.13 -6.69 15.51
C ASP A 183 5.37 -6.53 17.03
N PRO A 184 4.35 -6.64 17.92
CA PRO A 184 4.58 -6.60 19.36
C PRO A 184 5.47 -7.74 19.86
N ILE A 185 5.34 -8.93 19.26
CA ILE A 185 6.20 -10.09 19.59
C ILE A 185 7.64 -9.79 19.20
N TRP A 186 7.86 -9.22 18.02
CA TRP A 186 9.17 -8.82 17.54
C TRP A 186 9.82 -7.83 18.49
N HIS A 187 9.13 -6.75 18.85
CA HIS A 187 9.67 -5.75 19.78
C HIS A 187 9.95 -6.30 21.17
N ARG A 188 9.12 -7.22 21.67
CA ARG A 188 9.35 -7.89 22.96
C ARG A 188 10.59 -8.80 22.94
N LEU A 189 10.87 -9.46 21.82
CA LEU A 189 11.99 -10.40 21.70
C LEU A 189 13.31 -9.69 21.39
N TYR A 190 13.27 -8.65 20.56
CA TYR A 190 14.47 -8.03 19.96
C TYR A 190 14.71 -6.58 20.38
N GLY A 191 13.73 -5.94 21.03
CA GLY A 191 13.78 -4.54 21.43
C GLY A 191 13.24 -3.59 20.37
N SER A 192 13.54 -2.30 20.53
CA SER A 192 13.16 -1.30 19.54
C SER A 192 13.88 -1.52 18.22
N ASP A 193 13.18 -1.21 17.13
CA ASP A 193 13.75 -1.34 15.80
C ASP A 193 14.92 -0.41 15.60
N ILE A 194 15.94 -0.92 14.91
CA ILE A 194 17.08 -0.11 14.47
C ILE A 194 16.64 0.81 13.33
N ALA A 195 15.80 0.29 12.42
CA ALA A 195 15.19 1.05 11.33
C ALA A 195 13.70 0.71 11.22
N PRO A 196 12.87 1.65 10.73
CA PRO A 196 11.42 1.44 10.56
C PRO A 196 11.08 0.36 9.51
N TRP A 197 12.07 -0.18 8.78
CA TRP A 197 11.87 -1.21 7.75
C TRP A 197 12.07 -2.63 8.28
N SER A 198 11.80 -2.85 9.58
CA SER A 198 11.83 -4.20 10.13
C SER A 198 10.81 -5.10 9.43
N VAL A 199 11.03 -6.42 9.50
CA VAL A 199 10.19 -7.38 8.79
C VAL A 199 8.70 -7.25 9.14
N PRO A 200 8.29 -7.10 10.42
CA PRO A 200 6.89 -6.88 10.76
C PRO A 200 6.28 -5.64 10.10
N HIS A 201 6.97 -4.50 10.09
CA HIS A 201 6.51 -3.30 9.39
C HIS A 201 6.32 -3.56 7.89
N LEU A 202 7.23 -4.27 7.24
CA LEU A 202 7.09 -4.63 5.82
C LEU A 202 5.90 -5.58 5.55
N LEU A 203 5.57 -6.47 6.50
CA LEU A 203 4.36 -7.29 6.44
C LEU A 203 3.10 -6.42 6.60
N ILE A 204 3.09 -5.47 7.53
CA ILE A 204 1.98 -4.51 7.72
C ILE A 204 1.79 -3.65 6.46
N LEU A 205 2.86 -3.12 5.87
CA LEU A 205 2.78 -2.39 4.60
C LEU A 205 2.22 -3.26 3.47
N THR A 206 2.66 -4.52 3.36
CA THR A 206 2.11 -5.47 2.38
C THR A 206 0.61 -5.69 2.60
N MET A 207 0.16 -5.82 3.85
CA MET A 207 -1.25 -5.90 4.21
C MET A 207 -2.02 -4.64 3.77
N ILE A 208 -1.49 -3.44 4.05
CA ILE A 208 -2.08 -2.16 3.65
C ILE A 208 -2.24 -2.09 2.13
N LEU A 209 -1.21 -2.48 1.36
CA LEU A 209 -1.28 -2.52 -0.09
C LEU A 209 -2.38 -3.47 -0.59
N VAL A 210 -2.45 -4.69 -0.06
CA VAL A 210 -3.51 -5.64 -0.40
C VAL A 210 -4.89 -5.08 -0.04
N MET A 211 -5.02 -4.42 1.11
CA MET A 211 -6.25 -3.78 1.55
C MET A 211 -6.70 -2.67 0.59
N SER A 212 -5.78 -1.80 0.17
CA SER A 212 -6.05 -0.76 -0.83
C SER A 212 -6.46 -1.34 -2.18
N MET A 213 -5.79 -2.42 -2.61
CA MET A 213 -6.14 -3.12 -3.84
C MET A 213 -7.53 -3.77 -3.78
N LEU A 214 -7.89 -4.38 -2.66
CA LEU A 214 -9.23 -4.90 -2.42
C LEU A 214 -10.27 -3.77 -2.48
N ALA A 215 -10.01 -2.64 -1.82
CA ALA A 215 -10.90 -1.48 -1.86
C ALA A 215 -11.13 -1.02 -3.31
N ILE A 216 -10.06 -0.85 -4.09
CA ILE A 216 -10.11 -0.49 -5.51
C ILE A 216 -10.91 -1.52 -6.31
N ALA A 217 -10.66 -2.81 -6.12
CA ALA A 217 -11.36 -3.87 -6.82
C ALA A 217 -12.87 -3.88 -6.50
N TYR A 218 -13.25 -3.69 -5.23
CA TYR A 218 -14.66 -3.57 -4.84
C TYR A 218 -15.31 -2.30 -5.40
N HIS A 219 -14.63 -1.15 -5.40
CA HIS A 219 -15.12 0.07 -6.04
C HIS A 219 -15.33 -0.12 -7.56
N ASN A 220 -14.35 -0.72 -8.24
CA ASN A 220 -14.41 -0.99 -9.67
C ASN A 220 -15.49 -2.03 -10.03
N SER A 221 -15.76 -3.01 -9.15
CA SER A 221 -16.85 -3.99 -9.35
C SER A 221 -18.26 -3.38 -9.33
N LEU A 222 -18.37 -2.09 -8.99
CA LEU A 222 -19.60 -1.31 -8.92
C LEU A 222 -19.67 -0.23 -10.00
N MET A 223 -18.76 -0.27 -10.97
CA MET A 223 -18.67 0.67 -12.07
C MET A 223 -18.73 -0.09 -13.39
N PRO A 224 -19.27 0.51 -14.46
CA PRO A 224 -19.09 -0.05 -15.80
C PRO A 224 -17.60 -0.08 -16.16
N THR A 225 -17.23 -0.88 -17.15
CA THR A 225 -15.90 -0.80 -17.75
C THR A 225 -15.66 0.62 -18.28
N ARG A 226 -14.44 1.13 -18.07
CA ARG A 226 -14.10 2.53 -18.36
C ARG A 226 -12.96 2.60 -19.35
N GLU A 227 -13.11 3.49 -20.32
CA GLU A 227 -12.00 3.95 -21.14
C GLU A 227 -11.19 5.01 -20.39
N TRP A 228 -9.96 5.20 -20.82
CA TRP A 228 -9.12 6.28 -20.32
C TRP A 228 -9.71 7.64 -20.64
N ARG A 229 -9.78 8.52 -19.64
CA ARG A 229 -10.30 9.88 -19.83
C ARG A 229 -9.31 10.92 -19.34
N LEU A 230 -9.19 11.98 -20.13
CA LEU A 230 -8.46 13.21 -19.79
C LEU A 230 -9.36 14.16 -19.00
N GLY A 231 -8.78 14.90 -18.06
CA GLY A 231 -9.43 16.01 -17.36
C GLY A 231 -9.87 15.72 -15.92
N LEU A 232 -10.13 16.80 -15.17
CA LEU A 232 -10.44 16.81 -13.72
C LEU A 232 -11.89 16.40 -13.38
N SER A 233 -12.60 15.77 -14.32
CA SER A 233 -13.94 15.24 -14.11
C SER A 233 -13.85 13.88 -13.40
N PHE A 234 -13.91 13.92 -12.06
CA PHE A 234 -13.87 12.72 -11.22
C PHE A 234 -15.28 12.24 -10.91
N ALA A 235 -15.54 10.94 -11.09
CA ALA A 235 -16.69 10.33 -10.47
C ALA A 235 -16.46 10.25 -8.95
N TRP A 236 -17.52 10.25 -8.15
CA TRP A 236 -17.38 10.12 -6.69
C TRP A 236 -16.56 8.88 -6.27
N ARG A 237 -16.66 7.75 -7.00
CA ARG A 237 -15.84 6.56 -6.74
C ARG A 237 -14.36 6.75 -7.06
N ASP A 238 -14.00 7.62 -8.01
CA ASP A 238 -12.61 7.99 -8.28
C ASP A 238 -12.01 8.72 -7.07
N VAL A 239 -12.79 9.62 -6.47
CA VAL A 239 -12.41 10.33 -5.24
C VAL A 239 -12.23 9.35 -4.08
N LEU A 240 -13.11 8.35 -3.93
CA LEU A 240 -12.95 7.35 -2.87
C LEU A 240 -11.73 6.45 -3.07
N ILE A 241 -11.45 6.04 -4.31
CA ILE A 241 -10.20 5.34 -4.64
C ILE A 241 -8.99 6.23 -4.33
N ALA A 242 -9.05 7.53 -4.61
CA ALA A 242 -7.98 8.45 -4.24
C ALA A 242 -7.79 8.49 -2.71
N PHE A 243 -8.87 8.54 -1.93
CA PHE A 243 -8.79 8.49 -0.46
C PHE A 243 -8.18 7.19 0.07
N VAL A 244 -8.53 6.03 -0.50
CA VAL A 244 -7.88 4.75 -0.18
C VAL A 244 -6.36 4.86 -0.36
N LEU A 245 -5.93 5.44 -1.48
CA LEU A 245 -4.51 5.55 -1.82
C LEU A 245 -3.79 6.63 -1.01
N VAL A 246 -4.50 7.69 -0.58
CA VAL A 246 -3.95 8.72 0.30
C VAL A 246 -3.56 8.12 1.64
N GLY A 247 -4.45 7.36 2.28
CA GLY A 247 -4.16 6.71 3.56
C GLY A 247 -2.97 5.76 3.47
N ALA A 248 -2.98 4.88 2.46
CA ALA A 248 -1.87 3.94 2.25
C ALA A 248 -0.54 4.62 1.88
N LEU A 249 -0.56 5.68 1.05
CA LEU A 249 0.66 6.42 0.72
C LEU A 249 1.26 7.09 1.96
N ILE A 250 0.44 7.58 2.88
CA ILE A 250 0.92 8.21 4.13
C ILE A 250 1.67 7.20 5.01
N ASP A 251 1.15 5.98 5.20
CA ASP A 251 1.84 4.94 5.97
C ASP A 251 3.14 4.48 5.30
N TYR A 252 3.10 4.25 3.99
CA TYR A 252 4.30 3.91 3.24
C TYR A 252 5.34 5.04 3.35
N MET A 253 4.91 6.29 3.23
CA MET A 253 5.77 7.44 3.41
C MET A 253 6.41 7.48 4.79
N LEU A 254 5.60 7.29 5.84
CA LEU A 254 6.07 7.23 7.22
C LEU A 254 7.20 6.22 7.34
N ILE A 255 6.97 4.96 6.95
CA ILE A 255 7.96 3.90 7.11
C ILE A 255 9.21 4.12 6.24
N PHE A 256 9.04 4.48 4.96
CA PHE A 256 10.17 4.58 4.05
C PHE A 256 10.98 5.87 4.20
N THR A 257 10.46 6.93 4.82
CA THR A 257 11.15 8.24 4.82
C THR A 257 11.42 8.82 6.21
N ILE A 258 10.84 8.27 7.28
CA ILE A 258 10.98 8.82 8.63
C ILE A 258 12.41 9.03 9.09
N GLN A 259 13.33 8.11 8.79
CA GLN A 259 14.71 8.28 9.22
C GLN A 259 15.36 9.54 8.66
N TRP A 260 15.02 9.97 7.44
CA TRP A 260 15.60 11.16 6.83
C TRP A 260 15.08 12.45 7.45
N TYR A 261 13.78 12.56 7.72
CA TYR A 261 13.23 13.78 8.33
C TYR A 261 13.34 13.77 9.87
N ALA A 262 13.59 12.62 10.48
CA ALA A 262 13.94 12.50 11.90
C ALA A 262 15.44 12.75 12.17
N ALA A 263 16.30 12.58 11.16
CA ALA A 263 17.71 12.90 11.27
C ALA A 263 17.91 14.41 11.40
N SER A 264 18.53 14.83 12.52
CA SER A 264 18.85 16.23 12.78
C SER A 264 20.37 16.43 12.79
N PRO A 265 20.93 17.36 12.00
CA PRO A 265 22.34 17.71 12.07
C PRO A 265 22.73 18.32 13.42
N ALA A 266 21.77 18.90 14.16
CA ALA A 266 22.00 19.53 15.44
C ALA A 266 22.29 18.52 16.57
N THR A 267 21.87 17.25 16.38
CA THR A 267 22.10 16.17 17.34
C THR A 267 22.56 14.93 16.58
N VAL A 268 23.87 14.66 16.62
CA VAL A 268 24.46 13.41 16.10
C VAL A 268 23.98 12.25 16.96
N ASN A 269 22.79 11.76 16.64
CA ASN A 269 22.15 10.62 17.27
C ASN A 269 22.32 9.37 16.39
N ARG A 270 21.87 8.23 16.90
CA ARG A 270 21.94 6.95 16.19
C ARG A 270 21.28 7.01 14.79
N GLN A 271 20.16 7.72 14.65
CA GLN A 271 19.43 7.85 13.38
C GLN A 271 20.24 8.65 12.35
N PHE A 272 20.86 9.76 12.75
CA PHE A 272 21.71 10.55 11.87
C PHE A 272 22.89 9.72 11.36
N THR A 273 23.61 9.03 12.25
CA THR A 273 24.73 8.15 11.86
C THR A 273 24.29 7.05 10.90
N GLN A 274 23.11 6.48 11.11
CA GLN A 274 22.57 5.44 10.24
C GLN A 274 22.23 5.99 8.85
N VAL A 275 21.55 7.13 8.77
CA VAL A 275 21.22 7.78 7.49
C VAL A 275 22.47 8.14 6.70
N MET A 276 23.52 8.61 7.37
CA MET A 276 24.81 8.91 6.74
C MET A 276 25.54 7.65 6.26
N GLY A 277 25.22 6.47 6.81
CA GLY A 277 25.74 5.18 6.37
C GLY A 277 25.00 4.60 5.16
N TYR A 278 23.85 5.15 4.79
CA TYR A 278 23.11 4.65 3.63
C TYR A 278 23.74 5.07 2.31
N PRO A 279 23.56 4.27 1.25
CA PRO A 279 23.87 4.72 -0.09
C PRO A 279 23.08 5.99 -0.41
N ASP A 280 23.76 6.98 -1.00
CA ASP A 280 23.19 8.30 -1.26
C ASP A 280 22.02 8.29 -2.27
N TRP A 281 21.87 7.20 -3.03
CA TRP A 281 20.76 6.95 -3.93
C TRP A 281 19.54 6.30 -3.28
N LEU A 282 19.62 5.85 -2.02
CA LEU A 282 18.54 5.09 -1.38
C LEU A 282 17.26 5.92 -1.20
N LEU A 283 17.36 7.18 -0.79
CA LEU A 283 16.22 8.09 -0.69
C LEU A 283 15.52 8.27 -2.05
N ALA A 284 16.31 8.41 -3.12
CA ALA A 284 15.80 8.52 -4.48
C ALA A 284 14.98 7.29 -4.88
N VAL A 285 15.50 6.11 -4.55
CA VAL A 285 14.82 4.83 -4.79
C VAL A 285 13.48 4.77 -4.06
N PHE A 286 13.41 5.15 -2.80
CA PHE A 286 12.15 5.15 -2.05
C PHE A 286 11.14 6.15 -2.60
N ILE A 287 11.54 7.40 -2.86
CA ILE A 287 10.63 8.42 -3.40
C ILE A 287 10.07 8.01 -4.76
N THR A 288 10.94 7.51 -5.66
CA THR A 288 10.51 7.07 -6.99
C THR A 288 9.68 5.79 -6.96
N PHE A 289 9.98 4.85 -6.05
CA PHE A 289 9.16 3.68 -5.78
C PHE A 289 7.73 4.07 -5.38
N LEU A 290 7.60 4.94 -4.37
CA LEU A 290 6.30 5.36 -3.85
C LEU A 290 5.48 6.10 -4.89
N ALA A 291 6.10 7.07 -5.61
CA ALA A 291 5.43 7.78 -6.68
C ALA A 291 4.97 6.84 -7.81
N ALA A 292 5.82 5.90 -8.24
CA ALA A 292 5.49 4.94 -9.29
C ALA A 292 4.40 3.95 -8.85
N LEU A 293 4.50 3.40 -7.64
CA LEU A 293 3.54 2.45 -7.09
C LEU A 293 2.15 3.08 -6.95
N PHE A 294 2.04 4.17 -6.17
CA PHE A 294 0.76 4.80 -5.87
C PHE A 294 0.21 5.59 -7.05
N GLY A 295 1.07 6.23 -7.85
CA GLY A 295 0.65 6.94 -9.06
C GLY A 295 0.07 6.00 -10.10
N THR A 296 0.69 4.83 -10.29
CA THR A 296 0.16 3.81 -11.21
C THR A 296 -1.10 3.15 -10.67
N LEU A 297 -1.19 2.89 -9.36
CA LEU A 297 -2.42 2.38 -8.75
C LEU A 297 -3.58 3.36 -8.94
N ALA A 298 -3.34 4.67 -8.75
CA ALA A 298 -4.33 5.71 -8.98
C ALA A 298 -4.80 5.72 -10.44
N LEU A 299 -3.85 5.80 -11.37
CA LEU A 299 -4.11 5.85 -12.82
C LEU A 299 -4.83 4.59 -13.32
N GLU A 300 -4.29 3.40 -13.06
CA GLU A 300 -4.86 2.14 -13.54
C GLU A 300 -6.16 1.77 -12.81
N GLY A 301 -6.26 2.11 -11.52
CA GLY A 301 -7.43 1.86 -10.70
C GLY A 301 -8.63 2.73 -11.06
N THR A 302 -8.41 3.95 -11.54
CA THR A 302 -9.49 4.89 -11.90
C THR A 302 -9.68 5.07 -13.41
N ARG A 303 -8.67 4.75 -14.22
CA ARG A 303 -8.60 5.08 -15.66
C ARG A 303 -8.76 6.59 -15.93
N ARG A 304 -8.33 7.44 -14.98
CA ARG A 304 -8.44 8.90 -15.06
C ARG A 304 -7.07 9.55 -14.95
N ILE A 305 -6.70 10.31 -15.96
CA ILE A 305 -5.48 11.10 -15.92
C ILE A 305 -5.70 12.30 -15.00
N GLY A 306 -4.75 12.54 -14.10
CA GLY A 306 -4.82 13.54 -13.04
C GLY A 306 -4.99 12.92 -11.65
N THR A 307 -5.36 11.63 -11.55
CA THR A 307 -5.55 10.99 -10.23
C THR A 307 -4.25 10.75 -9.49
N ALA A 308 -3.13 10.54 -10.19
CA ALA A 308 -1.85 10.38 -9.52
C ALA A 308 -1.47 11.67 -8.80
N THR A 309 -1.54 12.80 -9.51
CA THR A 309 -1.30 14.13 -8.93
C THR A 309 -2.28 14.43 -7.81
N LEU A 310 -3.57 14.12 -7.99
CA LEU A 310 -4.59 14.32 -6.96
C LEU A 310 -4.25 13.56 -5.67
N VAL A 311 -3.87 12.27 -5.78
CA VAL A 311 -3.44 11.48 -4.61
C VAL A 311 -2.22 12.12 -3.94
N GLY A 312 -1.21 12.52 -4.70
CA GLY A 312 -0.02 13.18 -4.15
C GLY A 312 -0.35 14.48 -3.41
N VAL A 313 -1.17 15.35 -4.00
CA VAL A 313 -1.56 16.64 -3.40
C VAL A 313 -2.43 16.44 -2.16
N LEU A 314 -3.38 15.50 -2.20
CA LEU A 314 -4.21 15.19 -1.04
C LEU A 314 -3.37 14.58 0.10
N SER A 315 -2.44 13.66 -0.21
CA SER A 315 -1.51 13.12 0.79
C SER A 315 -0.64 14.22 1.40
N PHE A 316 -0.14 15.17 0.60
CA PHE A 316 0.56 16.34 1.11
C PHE A 316 -0.31 17.15 2.08
N GLY A 317 -1.54 17.50 1.67
CA GLY A 317 -2.46 18.28 2.51
C GLY A 317 -2.82 17.56 3.81
N VAL A 318 -3.15 16.28 3.75
CA VAL A 318 -3.46 15.48 4.95
C VAL A 318 -2.24 15.39 5.86
N ARG A 319 -1.06 15.05 5.33
CA ARG A 319 0.16 14.94 6.15
C ARG A 319 0.51 16.28 6.80
N TYR A 320 0.41 17.38 6.07
CA TYR A 320 0.61 18.72 6.60
C TYR A 320 -0.32 19.05 7.75
N LEU A 321 -1.61 18.74 7.60
CA LEU A 321 -2.60 18.94 8.67
C LEU A 321 -2.32 18.06 9.90
N LEU A 322 -1.84 16.82 9.72
CA LEU A 322 -1.50 15.94 10.85
C LEU A 322 -0.25 16.44 11.58
N ASP A 323 0.82 16.76 10.84
CA ASP A 323 2.08 17.23 11.43
C ASP A 323 1.86 18.55 12.20
N HIS A 324 1.09 19.50 11.65
CA HIS A 324 0.82 20.77 12.34
C HIS A 324 -0.28 20.64 13.40
N GLY A 325 -1.31 19.85 13.13
CA GLY A 325 -2.46 19.66 14.02
C GLY A 325 -2.11 18.93 15.32
N PHE A 326 -1.16 17.98 15.27
CA PHE A 326 -0.69 17.26 16.45
C PHE A 326 0.49 17.92 17.16
N ALA A 327 0.91 19.12 16.72
CA ALA A 327 2.18 19.73 17.11
C ALA A 327 3.35 18.73 16.97
N GLY A 328 3.44 18.15 15.78
CA GLY A 328 4.45 17.18 15.40
C GLY A 328 5.85 17.70 15.68
N VAL A 329 6.69 16.82 16.22
CA VAL A 329 8.08 17.14 16.55
C VAL A 329 8.95 17.23 15.28
N ARG A 330 8.42 16.75 14.14
CA ARG A 330 9.14 16.56 12.88
C ARG A 330 8.28 16.98 11.70
N ASP A 331 8.92 17.51 10.66
CA ASP A 331 8.25 17.88 9.41
C ASP A 331 8.23 16.70 8.41
N GLY A 332 7.24 15.83 8.58
CA GLY A 332 7.00 14.68 7.72
C GLY A 332 6.42 15.04 6.35
N THR A 333 6.11 16.31 6.08
CA THR A 333 5.62 16.78 4.78
C THR A 333 6.74 16.89 3.74
N THR A 334 7.97 17.07 4.21
CA THR A 334 9.18 17.28 3.40
C THR A 334 9.30 16.32 2.21
N PRO A 335 9.19 14.98 2.37
CA PRO A 335 9.42 14.08 1.25
C PRO A 335 8.23 14.05 0.25
N LEU A 336 7.04 14.54 0.63
CA LEU A 336 5.90 14.66 -0.30
C LEU A 336 6.13 15.77 -1.34
N LEU A 337 6.93 16.79 -1.02
CA LEU A 337 7.38 17.79 -2.01
C LEU A 337 8.17 17.16 -3.16
N LEU A 338 8.84 16.02 -2.91
CA LEU A 338 9.54 15.27 -3.94
C LEU A 338 8.62 14.32 -4.71
N ILE A 339 7.56 13.78 -4.09
CA ILE A 339 6.65 12.80 -4.72
C ILE A 339 5.68 13.46 -5.69
N VAL A 340 5.10 14.61 -5.33
CA VAL A 340 4.04 15.26 -6.14
C VAL A 340 4.49 15.54 -7.57
N PRO A 341 5.69 16.12 -7.84
CA PRO A 341 6.17 16.33 -9.21
C PRO A 341 6.32 15.03 -10.02
N LEU A 342 6.68 13.92 -9.37
CA LEU A 342 6.80 12.62 -10.02
C LEU A 342 5.45 12.02 -10.38
N MET A 343 4.45 12.18 -9.51
CA MET A 343 3.08 11.75 -9.81
C MET A 343 2.46 12.59 -10.94
N LEU A 344 2.74 13.89 -11.00
CA LEU A 344 2.40 14.75 -12.13
C LEU A 344 3.07 14.28 -13.42
N THR A 345 4.34 13.87 -13.34
CA THR A 345 5.07 13.32 -14.49
C THR A 345 4.41 12.05 -15.02
N LEU A 346 3.91 11.17 -14.15
CA LEU A 346 3.14 9.99 -14.56
C LEU A 346 1.85 10.37 -15.28
N ASP A 347 1.08 11.33 -14.75
CA ASP A 347 -0.15 11.81 -15.38
C ASP A 347 0.14 12.39 -16.79
N ILE A 348 1.19 13.22 -16.93
CA ILE A 348 1.62 13.78 -18.22
C ILE A 348 2.03 12.66 -19.19
N CYS A 349 2.84 11.70 -18.73
CA CYS A 349 3.26 10.58 -19.55
C CYS A 349 2.07 9.76 -20.05
N TYR A 350 1.13 9.41 -19.17
CA TYR A 350 -0.09 8.70 -19.54
C TYR A 350 -0.94 9.52 -20.51
N ALA A 351 -1.10 10.83 -20.28
CA ALA A 351 -1.82 11.72 -21.19
C ALA A 351 -1.27 11.69 -22.62
N VAL A 352 0.04 11.88 -22.76
CA VAL A 352 0.71 11.89 -24.07
C VAL A 352 0.54 10.55 -24.78
N PHE A 353 0.76 9.43 -24.09
CA PHE A 353 0.68 8.10 -24.71
C PHE A 353 -0.74 7.71 -25.08
N ILE A 354 -1.72 7.94 -24.20
CA ILE A 354 -3.12 7.61 -24.47
C ILE A 354 -3.65 8.49 -25.60
N GLN A 355 -3.33 9.79 -25.63
CA GLN A 355 -3.77 10.68 -26.70
C GLN A 355 -3.15 10.33 -28.05
N ARG A 356 -1.86 9.94 -28.09
CA ARG A 356 -1.16 9.66 -29.35
C ARG A 356 -1.34 8.24 -29.87
N THR A 357 -1.47 7.26 -28.98
CA THR A 357 -1.40 5.83 -29.33
C THR A 357 -2.62 5.03 -28.91
N HIS A 358 -3.54 5.63 -28.14
CA HIS A 358 -4.67 4.95 -27.47
C HIS A 358 -4.23 3.77 -26.59
N LYS A 359 -2.95 3.75 -26.18
CA LYS A 359 -2.35 2.71 -25.33
C LYS A 359 -1.67 3.35 -24.14
N VAL A 360 -1.58 2.59 -23.05
CA VAL A 360 -0.77 2.96 -21.89
C VAL A 360 0.71 2.96 -22.27
N PRO A 361 1.56 3.78 -21.62
CA PRO A 361 2.99 3.80 -21.91
C PRO A 361 3.62 2.42 -21.69
N ALA A 362 4.61 2.09 -22.51
CA ALA A 362 5.37 0.86 -22.35
C ALA A 362 6.03 0.81 -20.96
N LEU A 363 6.23 -0.40 -20.44
CA LEU A 363 6.67 -0.62 -19.06
C LEU A 363 7.96 0.12 -18.70
N TRP A 364 8.86 0.34 -19.67
CA TRP A 364 10.16 0.98 -19.45
C TRP A 364 10.15 2.50 -19.71
N ILE A 365 9.15 3.05 -20.41
CA ILE A 365 9.13 4.47 -20.78
C ILE A 365 8.75 5.34 -19.58
N ALA A 366 7.61 5.06 -18.94
CA ALA A 366 7.15 5.85 -17.80
C ALA A 366 8.17 5.85 -16.62
N PRO A 367 8.78 4.71 -16.23
CA PRO A 367 9.84 4.70 -15.22
C PRO A 367 11.05 5.53 -15.59
N LEU A 368 11.51 5.45 -16.85
CA LEU A 368 12.68 6.20 -17.29
C LEU A 368 12.41 7.72 -17.22
N ILE A 369 11.23 8.16 -17.67
CA ILE A 369 10.85 9.58 -17.60
C ILE A 369 10.76 10.03 -16.13
N VAL A 370 10.10 9.27 -15.25
CA VAL A 370 10.01 9.58 -13.82
C VAL A 370 11.41 9.66 -13.18
N ALA A 371 12.29 8.71 -13.49
CA ALA A 371 13.64 8.68 -12.94
C ALA A 371 14.50 9.85 -13.42
N VAL A 372 14.39 10.23 -14.70
CA VAL A 372 15.08 11.41 -15.25
C VAL A 372 14.54 12.69 -14.62
N VAL A 373 13.23 12.84 -14.48
CA VAL A 373 12.63 14.00 -13.80
C VAL A 373 13.09 14.08 -12.35
N PHE A 374 13.14 12.96 -11.62
CA PHE A 374 13.70 12.95 -10.27
C PHE A 374 15.19 13.30 -10.25
N GLY A 375 16.00 12.77 -11.19
CA GLY A 375 17.42 13.10 -11.28
C GLY A 375 17.67 14.60 -11.49
N VAL A 376 16.85 15.25 -12.32
CA VAL A 376 17.00 16.67 -12.67
C VAL A 376 16.37 17.60 -11.61
N LEU A 377 15.12 17.36 -11.23
CA LEU A 377 14.39 18.23 -10.27
C LEU A 377 14.65 17.83 -8.82
N GLY A 378 14.80 16.53 -8.56
CA GLY A 378 15.07 16.01 -7.23
C GLY A 378 16.48 16.32 -6.74
N TYR A 379 17.47 16.53 -7.62
CA TYR A 379 18.82 16.93 -7.20
C TYR A 379 18.84 18.23 -6.38
N PRO A 380 18.40 19.39 -6.91
CA PRO A 380 18.42 20.63 -6.15
C PRO A 380 17.44 20.59 -4.97
N LEU A 381 16.32 19.87 -5.10
CA LEU A 381 15.30 19.78 -4.06
C LEU A 381 15.76 18.92 -2.87
N VAL A 382 16.40 17.77 -3.11
CA VAL A 382 16.99 16.95 -2.03
C VAL A 382 18.10 17.73 -1.32
N ALA A 383 18.94 18.46 -2.05
CA ALA A 383 19.98 19.29 -1.43
C ALA A 383 19.39 20.40 -0.55
N ALA A 384 18.26 20.99 -0.94
CA ALA A 384 17.56 22.00 -0.15
C ALA A 384 16.84 21.43 1.07
N LEU A 385 16.16 20.29 0.91
CA LEU A 385 15.34 19.68 1.95
C LEU A 385 16.15 18.83 2.94
N PHE A 386 17.27 18.25 2.50
CA PHE A 386 18.13 17.38 3.29
C PHE A 386 19.60 17.82 3.14
N PRO A 387 19.99 18.99 3.67
CA PRO A 387 21.29 19.60 3.43
C PRO A 387 22.48 18.78 3.99
N PHE A 388 22.21 17.80 4.85
CA PHE A 388 23.22 16.89 5.39
C PHE A 388 23.55 15.72 4.47
N LEU A 389 22.72 15.45 3.44
CA LEU A 389 23.00 14.37 2.50
C LEU A 389 24.09 14.81 1.51
N PRO A 390 25.10 13.96 1.23
CA PRO A 390 26.12 14.26 0.24
C PRO A 390 25.56 14.13 -1.18
N VAL A 391 24.94 15.20 -1.67
CA VAL A 391 24.37 15.27 -3.00
C VAL A 391 25.41 15.80 -3.97
N THR A 392 26.04 14.90 -4.75
CA THR A 392 27.07 15.24 -5.75
C THR A 392 26.58 14.96 -7.17
N LEU A 393 27.05 15.76 -8.14
CA LEU A 393 26.73 15.54 -9.56
C LEU A 393 27.19 14.16 -10.06
N MET A 394 28.26 13.62 -9.48
CA MET A 394 28.81 12.31 -9.85
C MET A 394 27.85 11.16 -9.57
N ASN A 395 26.93 11.32 -8.60
CA ASN A 395 26.00 10.27 -8.20
C ASN A 395 24.65 10.33 -8.94
N ILE A 396 24.41 11.38 -9.76
CA ILE A 396 23.17 11.52 -10.54
C ILE A 396 22.90 10.29 -11.44
N PRO A 397 23.88 9.75 -12.20
CA PRO A 397 23.62 8.57 -13.04
C PRO A 397 23.17 7.34 -12.23
N ALA A 398 23.80 7.08 -11.08
CA ALA A 398 23.44 5.97 -10.21
C ALA A 398 22.01 6.12 -9.66
N ARG A 399 21.63 7.34 -9.25
CA ARG A 399 20.27 7.68 -8.80
C ARG A 399 19.25 7.43 -9.90
N ILE A 400 19.49 7.93 -11.12
CA ILE A 400 18.59 7.73 -12.26
C ILE A 400 18.42 6.24 -12.57
N ILE A 401 19.51 5.47 -12.61
CA ILE A 401 19.46 4.03 -12.92
C ILE A 401 18.67 3.28 -11.84
N ALA A 402 19.00 3.50 -10.56
CA ALA A 402 18.35 2.83 -9.45
C ALA A 402 16.85 3.18 -9.39
N SER A 403 16.51 4.46 -9.56
CA SER A 403 15.13 4.93 -9.63
C SER A 403 14.36 4.35 -10.82
N ALA A 404 14.98 4.24 -12.00
CA ALA A 404 14.33 3.67 -13.18
C ALA A 404 14.00 2.19 -12.99
N ILE A 405 14.94 1.41 -12.43
CA ILE A 405 14.74 -0.02 -12.12
C ILE A 405 13.60 -0.17 -11.12
N THR A 406 13.64 0.57 -10.01
CA THR A 406 12.63 0.44 -8.95
C THR A 406 11.26 0.91 -9.40
N ALA A 407 11.17 2.03 -10.13
CA ALA A 407 9.92 2.49 -10.72
C ALA A 407 9.37 1.46 -11.72
N ALA A 408 10.22 0.85 -12.55
CA ALA A 408 9.78 -0.21 -13.48
C ALA A 408 9.21 -1.43 -12.73
N GLY A 409 9.88 -1.85 -11.65
CA GLY A 409 9.39 -2.91 -10.77
C GLY A 409 8.04 -2.57 -10.16
N ALA A 410 7.85 -1.35 -9.65
CA ALA A 410 6.59 -0.88 -9.08
C ALA A 410 5.46 -0.85 -10.12
N ILE A 411 5.68 -0.27 -11.30
CA ILE A 411 4.68 -0.21 -12.37
C ILE A 411 4.31 -1.62 -12.84
N TRP A 412 5.30 -2.49 -13.01
CA TRP A 412 5.08 -3.88 -13.41
C TRP A 412 4.23 -4.62 -12.38
N LEU A 413 4.56 -4.47 -11.09
CA LEU A 413 3.82 -5.08 -9.99
C LEU A 413 2.36 -4.64 -10.03
N VAL A 414 2.10 -3.33 -10.10
CA VAL A 414 0.73 -2.78 -10.15
C VAL A 414 -0.05 -3.32 -11.34
N ARG A 415 0.53 -3.28 -12.54
CA ARG A 415 -0.15 -3.76 -13.75
C ARG A 415 -0.41 -5.26 -13.70
N SER A 416 0.50 -6.04 -13.13
CA SER A 416 0.33 -7.47 -12.94
C SER A 416 -0.81 -7.77 -11.95
N LEU A 417 -0.81 -7.10 -10.81
CA LEU A 417 -1.81 -7.30 -9.76
C LEU A 417 -3.21 -6.83 -10.21
N LEU A 418 -3.33 -5.63 -10.81
CA LEU A 418 -4.61 -5.13 -11.32
C LEU A 418 -5.11 -5.90 -12.54
N GLY A 419 -4.21 -6.35 -13.43
CA GLY A 419 -4.56 -7.17 -14.58
C GLY A 419 -5.19 -8.52 -14.19
N MET A 420 -4.78 -9.09 -13.04
CA MET A 420 -5.44 -10.27 -12.48
C MET A 420 -6.87 -9.97 -12.02
N SER A 421 -7.15 -8.77 -11.49
CA SER A 421 -8.47 -8.39 -10.99
C SER A 421 -9.50 -8.09 -12.10
N THR A 422 -9.07 -7.48 -13.21
CA THR A 422 -9.95 -7.13 -14.32
C THR A 422 -10.41 -8.34 -15.13
N ALA A 423 -9.65 -9.44 -15.09
CA ALA A 423 -10.05 -10.67 -15.77
C ALA A 423 -11.26 -11.36 -15.12
N SER A 424 -11.54 -11.08 -13.84
CA SER A 424 -12.67 -11.70 -13.11
C SER A 424 -13.96 -10.86 -13.09
N SER A 425 -13.92 -9.61 -13.57
CA SER A 425 -15.06 -8.67 -13.45
C SER A 425 -16.08 -8.75 -14.58
N VAL A 426 -15.94 -9.68 -15.52
CA VAL A 426 -16.79 -9.76 -16.74
C VAL A 426 -18.23 -10.25 -16.44
N GLU A 427 -18.51 -10.84 -15.27
CA GLU A 427 -19.77 -11.58 -15.06
C GLU A 427 -20.83 -10.96 -14.13
N THR A 428 -20.69 -9.73 -13.63
CA THR A 428 -21.76 -9.15 -12.80
C THR A 428 -22.31 -7.87 -13.37
N ALA A 429 -23.55 -7.95 -13.87
CA ALA A 429 -24.35 -6.84 -14.35
C ALA A 429 -24.26 -5.64 -13.38
N SER A 430 -23.88 -4.49 -13.94
CA SER A 430 -23.87 -3.20 -13.25
C SER A 430 -25.31 -2.85 -12.85
N THR A 431 -25.69 -3.16 -11.62
CA THR A 431 -26.79 -2.44 -11.00
C THR A 431 -26.20 -1.14 -10.49
N GLU A 432 -26.41 -0.06 -11.25
CA GLU A 432 -26.13 1.28 -10.74
C GLU A 432 -26.81 1.43 -9.38
N LEU A 433 -26.04 1.87 -8.39
CA LEU A 433 -26.61 2.19 -7.08
C LEU A 433 -27.62 3.33 -7.26
N THR A 434 -28.79 3.17 -6.63
CA THR A 434 -29.82 4.22 -6.54
C THR A 434 -29.23 5.50 -5.92
N GLY A 435 -29.82 6.66 -6.24
CA GLY A 435 -29.38 7.95 -5.69
C GLY A 435 -29.32 7.97 -4.15
N THR A 436 -30.22 7.24 -3.50
CA THR A 436 -30.26 7.08 -2.03
C THR A 436 -28.98 6.47 -1.45
N ALA A 437 -28.38 5.49 -2.13
CA ALA A 437 -27.16 4.84 -1.67
C ALA A 437 -25.91 5.75 -1.78
N LYS A 438 -25.91 6.69 -2.73
CA LYS A 438 -24.84 7.69 -2.85
C LYS A 438 -24.87 8.66 -1.65
N TRP A 439 -26.05 9.14 -1.28
CA TRP A 439 -26.23 10.00 -0.12
C TRP A 439 -25.90 9.30 1.19
N SER A 440 -26.32 8.03 1.37
CA SER A 440 -25.96 7.28 2.58
C SER A 440 -24.44 7.10 2.71
N ASN A 441 -23.72 6.84 1.60
CA ASN A 441 -22.26 6.74 1.64
C ASN A 441 -21.63 8.08 2.07
N ALA A 442 -22.07 9.19 1.47
CA ALA A 442 -21.57 10.52 1.81
C ALA A 442 -21.78 10.84 3.30
N LEU A 443 -22.96 10.55 3.83
CA LEU A 443 -23.26 10.70 5.26
C LEU A 443 -22.35 9.85 6.15
N VAL A 444 -22.05 8.61 5.76
CA VAL A 444 -21.11 7.76 6.51
C VAL A 444 -19.70 8.36 6.53
N TYR A 445 -19.21 8.89 5.40
CA TYR A 445 -17.90 9.56 5.37
C TYR A 445 -17.87 10.83 6.22
N VAL A 446 -18.92 11.65 6.17
CA VAL A 446 -19.04 12.85 7.00
C VAL A 446 -19.09 12.47 8.48
N ALA A 447 -19.92 11.49 8.85
CA ALA A 447 -20.01 11.00 10.23
C ALA A 447 -18.68 10.43 10.71
N PHE A 448 -17.98 9.67 9.87
CA PHE A 448 -16.65 9.15 10.17
C PHE A 448 -15.63 10.29 10.34
N GLY A 449 -15.63 11.30 9.47
CA GLY A 449 -14.75 12.47 9.60
C GLY A 449 -15.00 13.25 10.89
N VAL A 450 -16.27 13.47 11.25
CA VAL A 450 -16.65 14.12 12.53
C VAL A 450 -16.19 13.28 13.72
N LEU A 451 -16.44 11.96 13.68
CA LEU A 451 -15.99 11.03 14.72
C LEU A 451 -14.47 11.06 14.85
N LEU A 452 -13.74 11.07 13.73
CA LEU A 452 -12.29 11.09 13.70
C LEU A 452 -11.73 12.37 14.34
N VAL A 453 -12.26 13.53 13.94
CA VAL A 453 -11.85 14.82 14.54
C VAL A 453 -12.15 14.83 16.04
N PHE A 454 -13.35 14.41 16.44
CA PHE A 454 -13.72 14.31 17.85
C PHE A 454 -12.77 13.36 18.61
N PHE A 455 -12.49 12.20 18.05
CA PHE A 455 -11.64 11.16 18.65
C PHE A 455 -10.20 11.63 18.83
N ILE A 456 -9.68 12.39 17.85
CA ILE A 456 -8.37 13.04 17.91
C ILE A 456 -8.35 14.17 18.96
N VAL A 457 -9.29 15.11 18.91
CA VAL A 457 -9.28 16.32 19.75
C VAL A 457 -9.53 15.98 21.23
N THR A 458 -10.27 14.92 21.51
CA THR A 458 -10.54 14.46 22.89
C THR A 458 -9.51 13.46 23.41
N ALA A 459 -8.50 13.12 22.62
CA ALA A 459 -7.45 12.23 23.05
C ALA A 459 -6.55 12.90 24.08
N THR A 460 -6.50 12.34 25.28
CA THR A 460 -5.53 12.73 26.29
C THR A 460 -4.19 12.03 26.02
N PRO A 461 -3.06 12.72 26.17
CA PRO A 461 -1.78 12.06 26.24
C PRO A 461 -1.81 10.93 27.30
N PRO A 462 -1.06 9.85 27.08
CA PRO A 462 -0.86 8.84 28.12
C PRO A 462 -0.28 9.47 29.39
N ALA A 463 -0.73 8.96 30.54
CA ALA A 463 -0.33 9.41 31.87
C ALA A 463 0.96 8.73 32.33
#